data_AF-A0A0C9WZX3-F1
#
_entry.id   AF-A0A0C9WZX3-F1
#
_cell.length_a   1.000
_cell.length_b   1.000
_cell.length_c   1.000
_cell.angle_alpha   90.00
_cell.angle_beta   90.00
_cell.angle_gamma   90.00
#
_symmetry.space_group_name_H-M   'P 1'
#
loop_
_entity.id
_entity.type
_entity.pdbx_description
1 polymer ?
#
loop_
_entity_poly.entity_id
_entity_poly.type
_entity_poly.pdbx_seq_one_letter_code
_entity_poly.pdbx_strand_id
1 'polypeptide(L)'
;MLYPAPPPEVPATPLPSLQDIPASPTWNPSSRTPHPGDDAPPPYWLRDSCFNGMRLSLEVINTRPDFFDKKHEGKTVEFKEVVGDMVKTKDGFQMLEVPFKYLIPTRPESARQRVTAFDGPHKGREFKIQHFSQDVCGCSDLKAKSYRRKIDAEIRTKDLVVTRG
;
A
#
# COMPACT_ATOMS: atom_id res chain seq x y z
N MET A 1 0.30 -14.21 72.25
CA MET A 1 1.19 -13.36 71.45
C MET A 1 0.69 -13.38 70.01
N LEU A 2 0.32 -12.22 69.46
CA LEU A 2 0.03 -12.01 68.05
C LEU A 2 0.63 -10.64 67.70
N TYR A 3 1.63 -10.62 66.83
CA TYR A 3 2.18 -9.37 66.27
C TYR A 3 1.37 -9.00 65.02
N PRO A 4 1.03 -7.72 64.81
CA PRO A 4 0.36 -7.30 63.58
C PRO A 4 1.36 -7.23 62.41
N ALA A 5 0.90 -7.59 61.21
CA ALA A 5 1.69 -7.51 59.98
C ALA A 5 1.90 -6.05 59.55
N PRO A 6 3.06 -5.71 58.93
CA PRO A 6 3.32 -4.35 58.47
C PRO A 6 2.50 -4.03 57.20
N PRO A 7 2.13 -2.75 56.98
CA PRO A 7 1.38 -2.33 55.79
C PRO A 7 2.25 -2.36 54.52
N PRO A 8 1.64 -2.49 53.33
CA PRO A 8 2.38 -2.56 52.08
C PRO A 8 2.96 -1.19 51.70
N GLU A 9 4.26 -1.16 51.37
CA GLU A 9 4.92 0.02 50.79
C GLU A 9 4.37 0.28 49.39
N VAL A 10 3.74 1.44 49.21
CA VAL A 10 3.32 1.95 47.90
C VAL A 10 4.54 2.63 47.26
N PRO A 11 4.92 2.31 46.01
CA PRO A 11 5.97 3.03 45.33
C PRO A 11 5.51 4.47 45.06
N ALA A 12 6.09 5.43 45.76
CA ALA A 12 5.89 6.84 45.46
C ALA A 12 6.86 7.23 44.34
N THR A 13 6.39 7.20 43.09
CA THR A 13 7.13 7.84 41.98
C THR A 13 7.12 9.36 42.24
N PRO A 14 8.26 10.01 42.47
CA PRO A 14 8.28 11.46 42.68
C PRO A 14 7.75 12.14 41.42
N LEU A 15 6.86 13.14 41.58
CA LEU A 15 6.48 13.99 40.46
C LEU A 15 7.74 14.70 39.94
N PRO A 16 7.96 14.77 38.62
CA PRO A 16 9.08 15.52 38.07
C PRO A 16 8.96 16.99 38.48
N SER A 17 10.07 17.57 38.88
CA SER A 17 10.15 18.97 39.26
C SER A 17 9.77 19.84 38.06
N LEU A 18 9.02 20.93 38.27
CA LEU A 18 8.53 21.80 37.18
C LEU A 18 9.68 22.45 36.38
N GLN A 19 10.91 22.42 36.93
CA GLN A 19 12.14 22.90 36.32
C GLN A 19 12.79 21.87 35.36
N ASP A 20 12.36 20.61 35.40
CA ASP A 20 12.81 19.52 34.50
C ASP A 20 11.89 19.33 33.29
N ILE A 21 10.85 20.16 33.14
CA ILE A 21 10.03 20.17 31.93
C ILE A 21 10.75 21.05 30.91
N PRO A 22 11.37 20.50 29.84
CA PRO A 22 11.97 21.33 28.82
C PRO A 22 10.91 22.29 28.27
N ALA A 23 11.15 23.60 28.42
CA ALA A 23 10.24 24.69 28.01
C ALA A 23 10.12 24.85 26.48
N SER A 24 10.54 23.84 25.72
CA SER A 24 10.49 23.83 24.27
C SER A 24 9.49 22.76 23.85
N PRO A 25 8.46 23.06 23.05
CA PRO A 25 7.67 22.00 22.46
C PRO A 25 8.63 21.11 21.67
N THR A 26 8.61 19.79 21.93
CA THR A 26 9.32 18.74 21.18
C THR A 26 8.86 18.64 19.72
N TRP A 27 8.11 19.62 19.24
CA TRP A 27 7.61 19.72 17.90
C TRP A 27 8.70 20.27 16.98
N ASN A 28 9.37 19.38 16.26
CA ASN A 28 10.23 19.79 15.16
C ASN A 28 9.34 20.21 13.98
N PRO A 29 9.28 21.49 13.57
CA PRO A 29 8.52 21.92 12.40
C PRO A 29 9.07 21.34 11.08
N SER A 30 10.27 20.75 11.08
CA SER A 30 10.83 19.98 9.96
C SER A 30 10.34 18.53 9.91
N SER A 31 9.55 18.07 10.88
CA SER A 31 8.87 16.78 10.81
C SER A 31 7.76 16.88 9.77
N ARG A 32 8.11 16.62 8.51
CA ARG A 32 7.11 16.42 7.46
C ARG A 32 6.11 15.37 7.95
N THR A 33 4.83 15.70 7.89
CA THR A 33 3.76 14.71 7.98
C THR A 33 4.06 13.62 6.94
N PRO A 34 4.15 12.33 7.31
CA PRO A 34 4.33 11.24 6.35
C PRO A 34 3.30 11.44 5.25
N HIS A 35 3.78 11.55 4.01
CA HIS A 35 2.84 11.68 2.90
C HIS A 35 2.20 10.32 2.69
N PRO A 36 0.88 10.24 2.38
CA PRO A 36 0.25 8.99 2.02
C PRO A 36 1.05 8.31 0.89
N GLY A 37 1.80 7.26 1.20
CA GLY A 37 2.75 6.62 0.27
C GLY A 37 4.16 6.39 0.83
N ASP A 38 4.59 7.11 1.87
CA ASP A 38 5.91 6.87 2.49
C ASP A 38 5.99 5.53 3.24
N ASP A 39 4.87 5.01 3.74
CA ASP A 39 4.79 3.73 4.47
C ASP A 39 4.48 2.51 3.58
N ALA A 40 4.13 2.72 2.30
CA ALA A 40 3.85 1.61 1.41
C ALA A 40 5.17 1.08 0.84
N PRO A 41 5.52 -0.20 1.07
CA PRO A 41 6.74 -0.75 0.49
C PRO A 41 6.65 -0.65 -1.05
N PRO A 42 7.76 -0.29 -1.72
CA PRO A 42 7.78 -0.25 -3.18
C PRO A 42 7.32 -1.59 -3.76
N PRO A 43 6.69 -1.61 -4.96
CA PRO A 43 6.07 -2.79 -5.53
C PRO A 43 7.10 -3.75 -6.13
N TYR A 44 8.06 -4.22 -5.31
CA TYR A 44 9.11 -5.16 -5.72
C TYR A 44 8.56 -6.50 -6.20
N TRP A 45 7.33 -6.84 -5.79
CA TRP A 45 6.59 -8.00 -6.31
C TRP A 45 6.39 -7.95 -7.83
N LEU A 46 6.48 -6.78 -8.49
CA LEU A 46 6.45 -6.68 -9.95
C LEU A 46 7.60 -7.43 -10.64
N ARG A 47 8.68 -7.78 -9.91
CA ARG A 47 9.77 -8.62 -10.41
C ARG A 47 9.38 -10.07 -10.60
N ASP A 48 8.29 -10.51 -9.97
CA ASP A 48 7.85 -11.90 -10.07
C ASP A 48 7.30 -12.18 -11.46
N SER A 49 7.74 -13.28 -12.05
CA SER A 49 7.44 -13.65 -13.43
C SER A 49 5.94 -13.82 -13.71
N CYS A 50 5.12 -14.06 -12.68
CA CYS A 50 3.67 -14.16 -12.83
C CYS A 50 3.02 -12.85 -13.28
N PHE A 51 3.67 -11.69 -13.09
CA PHE A 51 3.14 -10.39 -13.53
C PHE A 51 3.61 -9.98 -14.93
N ASN A 52 4.51 -10.75 -15.55
CA ASN A 52 5.00 -10.44 -16.89
C ASN A 52 3.85 -10.41 -17.91
N GLY A 53 3.76 -9.33 -18.68
CA GLY A 53 2.71 -9.13 -19.67
C GLY A 53 1.35 -8.70 -19.10
N MET A 54 1.22 -8.54 -17.78
CA MET A 54 0.00 -8.01 -17.17
C MET A 54 -0.06 -6.48 -17.30
N ARG A 55 -1.27 -5.95 -17.44
CA ARG A 55 -1.55 -4.51 -17.56
C ARG A 55 -2.00 -3.95 -16.21
N LEU A 56 -1.07 -3.87 -15.27
CA LEU A 56 -1.35 -3.44 -13.90
C LEU A 56 -1.36 -1.91 -13.80
N SER A 57 -2.24 -1.37 -12.96
CA SER A 57 -2.37 0.07 -12.72
C SER A 57 -1.54 0.46 -11.51
N LEU A 58 -0.62 1.40 -11.70
CA LEU A 58 0.23 1.96 -10.65
C LEU A 58 0.00 3.45 -10.56
N GLU A 59 0.23 4.05 -9.40
CA GLU A 59 0.23 5.49 -9.21
C GLU A 59 1.64 5.99 -8.93
N VAL A 60 2.01 7.10 -9.56
CA VAL A 60 3.31 7.74 -9.38
C VAL A 60 3.25 8.70 -8.21
N ILE A 61 4.09 8.49 -7.19
CA ILE A 61 4.10 9.27 -5.94
C ILE A 61 5.49 9.84 -5.64
N ASN A 62 5.51 10.89 -4.80
CA ASN A 62 6.72 11.43 -4.16
C ASN A 62 7.87 11.70 -5.15
N THR A 63 7.55 12.11 -6.38
CA THR A 63 8.57 12.41 -7.37
C THR A 63 9.33 13.65 -6.91
N ARG A 64 10.65 13.52 -6.79
CA ARG A 64 11.51 14.68 -6.56
C ARG A 64 11.35 15.69 -7.70
N PRO A 65 11.56 17.00 -7.48
CA PRO A 65 11.45 18.02 -8.53
C PRO A 65 12.32 17.72 -9.76
N ASP A 66 13.46 17.05 -9.58
CA ASP A 66 14.37 16.57 -10.63
C ASP A 66 13.82 15.39 -11.46
N PHE A 67 12.72 14.76 -11.06
CA PHE A 67 12.11 13.63 -11.75
C PHE A 67 10.86 14.06 -12.54
N PHE A 68 11.02 14.21 -13.85
CA PHE A 68 9.99 14.68 -14.79
C PHE A 68 9.29 15.99 -14.39
N ASP A 69 9.97 16.89 -13.66
CA ASP A 69 9.39 18.16 -13.17
C ASP A 69 8.04 17.98 -12.44
N LYS A 70 7.85 16.84 -11.76
CA LYS A 70 6.57 16.43 -11.12
C LYS A 70 5.37 16.32 -12.05
N LYS A 71 5.56 16.34 -13.37
CA LYS A 71 4.49 16.29 -14.37
C LYS A 71 3.60 15.04 -14.27
N HIS A 72 4.14 13.96 -13.71
CA HIS A 72 3.45 12.68 -13.57
C HIS A 72 3.08 12.35 -12.12
N GLU A 73 3.36 13.23 -11.15
CA GLU A 73 2.98 13.02 -9.75
C GLU A 73 1.44 12.90 -9.62
N GLY A 74 0.97 11.91 -8.87
CA GLY A 74 -0.46 11.58 -8.70
C GLY A 74 -1.12 10.95 -9.93
N LYS A 75 -0.37 10.70 -11.03
CA LYS A 75 -0.94 10.06 -12.21
C LYS A 75 -0.92 8.55 -12.11
N THR A 76 -1.99 7.96 -12.63
CA THR A 76 -2.08 6.52 -12.85
C THR A 76 -1.40 6.11 -14.15
N VAL A 77 -0.42 5.22 -14.06
CA VAL A 77 0.36 4.68 -15.17
C VAL A 77 0.16 3.16 -15.30
N GLU A 78 0.28 2.64 -16.51
CA GLU A 78 0.15 1.20 -16.77
C GLU A 78 1.52 0.51 -16.74
N PHE A 79 1.68 -0.53 -15.92
CA PHE A 79 2.87 -1.39 -15.89
C PHE A 79 3.07 -2.11 -17.22
N LYS A 80 4.34 -2.24 -17.64
CA LYS A 80 4.74 -2.99 -18.84
C LYS A 80 5.77 -4.06 -18.55
N GLU A 81 6.89 -3.65 -17.97
CA GLU A 81 8.01 -4.55 -17.69
C GLU A 81 8.92 -3.93 -16.63
N VAL A 82 9.74 -4.77 -16.00
CA VAL A 82 10.85 -4.32 -15.16
C VAL A 82 12.13 -4.32 -15.99
N VAL A 83 12.84 -3.20 -16.01
CA VAL A 83 14.12 -3.02 -16.71
C VAL A 83 15.19 -2.66 -15.66
N GLY A 84 15.98 -3.65 -15.26
CA GLY A 84 16.96 -3.51 -14.18
C GLY A 84 16.30 -3.11 -12.84
N ASP A 85 16.63 -1.90 -12.37
CA ASP A 85 16.09 -1.32 -11.13
C ASP A 85 14.94 -0.33 -11.35
N MET A 86 14.43 -0.24 -12.59
CA MET A 86 13.31 0.63 -12.94
C MET A 86 12.13 -0.18 -13.47
N VAL A 87 10.95 0.43 -13.38
CA VAL A 87 9.71 -0.10 -13.92
C VAL A 87 9.35 0.71 -15.15
N LYS A 88 9.24 0.04 -16.28
CA LYS A 88 8.72 0.64 -17.49
C LYS A 88 7.21 0.72 -17.40
N THR A 89 6.69 1.94 -17.49
CA THR A 89 5.27 2.24 -17.40
C THR A 89 4.81 3.01 -18.63
N LYS A 90 3.50 3.06 -18.84
CA LYS A 90 2.86 3.77 -19.94
C LYS A 90 1.85 4.78 -19.39
N ASP A 91 2.04 6.05 -19.72
CA ASP A 91 1.11 7.15 -19.45
C ASP A 91 0.53 7.64 -20.79
N GLY A 92 -0.71 7.24 -21.10
CA GLY A 92 -1.32 7.53 -22.40
C GLY A 92 -0.52 6.92 -23.57
N PHE A 93 0.15 7.76 -24.36
CA PHE A 93 1.04 7.34 -25.45
C PHE A 93 2.53 7.37 -25.08
N GLN A 94 2.86 7.91 -23.90
CA GLN A 94 4.23 8.09 -23.45
C GLN A 94 4.70 6.86 -22.66
N MET A 95 5.90 6.38 -22.95
CA MET A 95 6.59 5.37 -22.15
C MET A 95 7.50 6.07 -21.15
N LEU A 96 7.48 5.64 -19.90
CA LEU A 96 8.25 6.20 -18.80
C LEU A 96 9.01 5.09 -18.10
N GLU A 97 10.23 5.36 -17.66
CA GLU A 97 10.96 4.49 -16.75
C GLU A 97 10.94 5.12 -15.36
N VAL A 98 10.31 4.43 -14.42
CA VAL A 98 10.05 4.95 -13.07
C VAL A 98 10.67 4.02 -12.04
N PRO A 99 11.55 4.54 -11.16
CA PRO A 99 12.06 3.77 -10.02
C PRO A 99 10.93 3.25 -9.13
N PHE A 100 11.08 2.03 -8.61
CA PHE A 100 10.08 1.38 -7.74
C PHE A 100 9.59 2.28 -6.60
N LYS A 101 10.50 3.03 -5.96
CA LYS A 101 10.19 3.91 -4.82
C LYS A 101 9.18 5.02 -5.11
N TYR A 102 8.92 5.32 -6.38
CA TYR A 102 7.94 6.33 -6.78
C TYR A 102 6.65 5.70 -7.31
N LEU A 103 6.42 4.41 -7.07
CA LEU A 103 5.25 3.69 -7.53
C LEU A 103 4.52 3.04 -6.37
N ILE A 104 3.20 3.10 -6.39
CA ILE A 104 2.33 2.31 -5.53
C ILE A 104 1.25 1.62 -6.36
N PRO A 105 0.74 0.45 -5.94
CA PRO A 105 -0.40 -0.18 -6.62
C PRO A 105 -1.65 0.66 -6.52
N THR A 106 -2.32 0.91 -7.65
CA THR A 106 -3.65 1.52 -7.64
C THR A 106 -4.64 0.58 -6.96
N ARG A 107 -5.29 1.06 -5.90
CA ARG A 107 -6.27 0.30 -5.14
C ARG A 107 -7.61 0.23 -5.89
N PRO A 108 -8.35 -0.88 -5.77
CA PRO A 108 -9.73 -0.89 -6.22
C PRO A 108 -10.59 0.03 -5.35
N GLU A 109 -11.60 0.61 -5.96
CA GLU A 109 -12.52 1.58 -5.34
C GLU A 109 -13.98 1.14 -5.45
N SER A 110 -14.29 0.19 -6.34
CA SER A 110 -15.66 -0.21 -6.59
C SER A 110 -15.80 -1.64 -7.10
N ALA A 111 -17.02 -2.15 -6.99
CA ALA A 111 -17.39 -3.42 -7.61
C ALA A 111 -17.27 -3.34 -9.14
N ARG A 112 -17.16 -4.51 -9.78
CA ARG A 112 -17.00 -4.73 -11.22
C ARG A 112 -15.64 -4.37 -11.80
N GLN A 113 -14.74 -3.75 -11.04
CA GLN A 113 -13.36 -3.52 -11.46
C GLN A 113 -12.62 -4.87 -11.65
N ARG A 114 -11.71 -4.90 -12.62
CA ARG A 114 -10.77 -6.00 -12.80
C ARG A 114 -9.54 -5.74 -11.93
N VAL A 115 -9.10 -6.76 -11.22
CA VAL A 115 -7.99 -6.67 -10.29
C VAL A 115 -7.11 -7.90 -10.41
N THR A 116 -5.84 -7.74 -10.05
CA THR A 116 -4.91 -8.84 -9.89
C THR A 116 -4.52 -8.90 -8.42
N ALA A 117 -4.51 -10.11 -7.85
CA ALA A 117 -3.93 -10.31 -6.54
C ALA A 117 -2.41 -10.32 -6.67
N PHE A 118 -1.72 -9.45 -5.94
CA PHE A 118 -0.25 -9.37 -5.97
C PHE A 118 0.43 -10.09 -4.79
N ASP A 119 -0.36 -10.51 -3.80
CA ASP A 119 0.11 -11.27 -2.64
C ASP A 119 -0.85 -12.42 -2.29
N GLY A 120 -0.42 -13.31 -1.39
CA GLY A 120 -1.21 -14.43 -0.87
C GLY A 120 -1.40 -15.60 -1.85
N PRO A 121 -2.33 -16.53 -1.57
CA PRO A 121 -2.52 -17.77 -2.33
C PRO A 121 -3.06 -17.56 -3.75
N HIS A 122 -3.58 -16.36 -4.02
CA HIS A 122 -4.15 -15.96 -5.30
C HIS A 122 -3.20 -15.12 -6.16
N LYS A 123 -1.95 -14.92 -5.70
CA LYS A 123 -0.94 -14.12 -6.40
C LYS A 123 -0.84 -14.43 -7.89
N GLY A 124 -0.85 -13.40 -8.73
CA GLY A 124 -0.76 -13.48 -10.18
C GLY A 124 -2.06 -13.92 -10.88
N ARG A 125 -3.19 -14.02 -10.17
CA ARG A 125 -4.49 -14.32 -10.78
C ARG A 125 -5.31 -13.06 -10.94
N GLU A 126 -6.05 -13.00 -12.05
CA GLU A 126 -6.97 -11.90 -12.37
C GLU A 126 -8.39 -12.24 -11.93
N PHE A 127 -9.03 -11.28 -11.28
CA PHE A 127 -10.38 -11.38 -10.79
C PHE A 127 -11.22 -10.19 -11.26
N LYS A 128 -12.54 -10.36 -11.19
CA LYS A 128 -13.50 -9.27 -11.20
C LYS A 128 -14.10 -9.14 -9.80
N ILE A 129 -14.11 -7.93 -9.26
CA ILE A 129 -14.77 -7.66 -7.98
C ILE A 129 -16.28 -7.80 -8.16
N GLN A 130 -16.91 -8.69 -7.41
CA GLN A 130 -18.37 -8.81 -7.35
C GLN A 130 -18.93 -7.95 -6.23
N HIS A 131 -18.26 -8.00 -5.07
CA HIS A 131 -18.59 -7.22 -3.89
C HIS A 131 -17.33 -6.49 -3.40
N PHE A 132 -17.43 -5.17 -3.26
CA PHE A 132 -16.33 -4.34 -2.78
C PHE A 132 -16.51 -4.05 -1.29
N SER A 133 -15.42 -4.19 -0.54
CA SER A 133 -15.28 -3.71 0.83
C SER A 133 -13.87 -3.17 1.02
N GLN A 134 -13.67 -2.31 2.01
CA GLN A 134 -12.36 -1.74 2.33
C GLN A 134 -11.38 -2.79 2.86
N ASP A 135 -11.88 -3.83 3.53
CA ASP A 135 -11.04 -4.88 4.11
C ASP A 135 -10.86 -6.08 3.18
N VAL A 136 -11.98 -6.64 2.68
CA VAL A 136 -12.01 -7.89 1.92
C VAL A 136 -13.00 -7.80 0.76
N CYS A 137 -12.51 -7.95 -0.47
CA CYS A 137 -13.34 -8.02 -1.65
C CYS A 137 -13.80 -9.46 -1.95
N GLY A 138 -15.06 -9.60 -2.34
CA GLY A 138 -15.58 -10.81 -2.96
C GLY A 138 -15.25 -10.81 -4.45
N CYS A 139 -14.41 -11.75 -4.88
CA CYS A 139 -13.80 -11.81 -6.20
C CYS A 139 -14.29 -13.04 -6.99
N SER A 140 -14.59 -12.85 -8.28
CA SER A 140 -14.82 -13.95 -9.23
C SER A 140 -13.60 -14.10 -10.14
N ASP A 141 -13.08 -15.32 -10.29
CA ASP A 141 -11.92 -15.60 -11.13
C ASP A 141 -12.29 -15.45 -12.61
N LEU A 142 -11.52 -14.64 -13.35
CA LEU A 142 -11.80 -14.38 -14.77
C LEU A 142 -11.45 -15.56 -15.68
N LYS A 143 -10.57 -16.46 -15.23
CA LYS A 143 -10.16 -17.67 -15.95
C LYS A 143 -11.03 -18.87 -15.59
N ALA A 144 -11.77 -18.83 -14.49
CA ALA A 144 -12.68 -19.90 -14.15
C ALA A 144 -13.85 -19.98 -15.14
N LYS A 145 -14.20 -21.20 -15.55
CA LYS A 145 -15.37 -21.48 -16.39
C LYS A 145 -16.71 -21.36 -15.63
N SER A 146 -16.65 -21.08 -14.33
CA SER A 146 -17.83 -20.88 -13.47
C SER A 146 -18.58 -19.60 -13.87
N TYR A 147 -19.88 -19.56 -13.55
CA TYR A 147 -20.72 -18.39 -13.80
C TYR A 147 -20.05 -17.11 -13.28
N ARG A 148 -19.82 -16.13 -14.18
CA ARG A 148 -19.14 -14.83 -13.95
C ARG A 148 -19.74 -13.92 -12.86
N ARG A 149 -20.66 -14.42 -12.03
CA ARG A 149 -21.32 -13.73 -10.91
C ARG A 149 -21.17 -14.45 -9.57
N LYS A 150 -20.55 -15.64 -9.54
CA LYS A 150 -20.24 -16.34 -8.29
C LYS A 150 -18.99 -15.73 -7.67
N ILE A 151 -18.95 -15.63 -6.34
CA ILE A 151 -17.72 -15.31 -5.61
C ILE A 151 -16.91 -16.61 -5.53
N ASP A 152 -15.72 -16.60 -6.14
CA ASP A 152 -14.79 -17.74 -6.13
C ASP A 152 -13.75 -17.61 -5.01
N ALA A 153 -13.44 -16.38 -4.60
CA ALA A 153 -12.48 -16.09 -3.53
C ALA A 153 -12.83 -14.81 -2.77
N GLU A 154 -12.47 -14.78 -1.50
CA GLU A 154 -12.42 -13.58 -0.68
C GLU A 154 -10.97 -13.15 -0.53
N ILE A 155 -10.64 -11.95 -1.02
CA ILE A 155 -9.25 -11.46 -1.08
C ILE A 155 -9.19 -10.12 -0.38
N ARG A 156 -8.18 -9.93 0.47
CA ARG A 156 -7.98 -8.65 1.15
C ARG A 156 -7.78 -7.54 0.12
N THR A 157 -8.48 -6.44 0.29
CA THR A 157 -8.45 -5.31 -0.64
C THR A 157 -7.04 -4.72 -0.75
N LYS A 158 -6.27 -4.77 0.35
CA LYS A 158 -4.86 -4.36 0.38
C LYS A 158 -3.90 -5.28 -0.37
N ASP A 159 -4.34 -6.44 -0.86
CA ASP A 159 -3.52 -7.38 -1.64
C ASP A 159 -3.90 -7.34 -3.13
N LEU A 160 -4.81 -6.43 -3.51
CA LEU A 160 -5.33 -6.24 -4.86
C LEU A 160 -4.76 -4.98 -5.51
N VAL A 161 -4.48 -5.09 -6.81
CA VAL A 161 -4.12 -3.98 -7.70
C VAL A 161 -5.06 -3.96 -8.91
N VAL A 162 -5.49 -2.77 -9.33
CA VAL A 162 -6.36 -2.62 -10.51
C VAL A 162 -5.63 -3.10 -11.77
N THR A 163 -6.34 -3.82 -12.63
CA THR A 163 -5.83 -4.34 -13.91
C THR A 163 -6.64 -3.77 -15.06
N ARG A 164 -5.97 -3.19 -16.06
CA ARG A 164 -6.62 -2.60 -17.23
C ARG A 164 -6.84 -3.66 -18.31
N GLY A 165 -8.11 -3.88 -18.64
CA GLY A 165 -8.57 -4.77 -19.70
C GLY A 165 -8.26 -4.26 -21.09
#